data_AF-A0A5C5VCJ6-F1
#
_entry.id   AF-A0A5C5VCJ6-F1
#
_cell.length_a   1.000
_cell.length_b   1.000
_cell.length_c   1.000
_cell.angle_alpha   90.00
_cell.angle_beta   90.00
_cell.angle_gamma   90.00
#
_symmetry.space_group_name_H-M   'P 1'
#
loop_
_entity.id
_entity.type
_entity.pdbx_description
1 polymer ?
#
loop_
_entity_poly.entity_id
_entity_poly.type
_entity_poly.pdbx_seq_one_letter_code
_entity_poly.pdbx_strand_id
1 'polypeptide(L)'
;MLVDQLRERWVAGEIGSIDAHWEAIVAMDHNSRSLGQQLDVPLVDSPFAERTGTDFLLVSDFLRELEPRLPGTHLPIGWEVTSDSIAARIAGLLDAGLVLLKSAPPPVTGANARALADAGYVDEFFPTASIGLREVLFQTL
;
A
#
# COMPACT_ATOMS: atom_id res chain seq x y z
N MET A 1 5.28 -1.34 -14.86
CA MET A 1 6.61 -1.36 -15.53
C MET A 1 7.75 -1.81 -14.63
N LEU A 2 8.02 -1.21 -13.45
CA LEU A 2 9.12 -1.69 -12.57
C LEU A 2 8.71 -2.89 -11.68
N VAL A 3 7.51 -2.84 -11.07
CA VAL A 3 7.00 -3.91 -10.20
C VAL A 3 6.70 -5.20 -10.98
N ASP A 4 6.19 -5.08 -12.21
CA ASP A 4 5.93 -6.24 -13.08
C ASP A 4 7.23 -6.98 -13.44
N GLN A 5 8.31 -6.23 -13.73
CA GLN A 5 9.64 -6.82 -13.98
C GLN A 5 10.21 -7.50 -12.73
N LEU A 6 10.02 -6.92 -11.54
CA LEU A 6 10.41 -7.58 -10.28
C LEU A 6 9.66 -8.90 -10.08
N ARG A 7 8.35 -8.91 -10.40
CA ARG A 7 7.52 -10.12 -10.32
C ARG A 7 7.99 -11.18 -11.32
N GLU A 8 8.31 -10.81 -12.55
CA GLU A 8 8.84 -11.73 -13.57
C GLU A 8 10.16 -12.37 -13.12
N ARG A 9 11.09 -11.58 -12.60
CA ARG A 9 12.38 -12.07 -12.09
C ARG A 9 12.22 -13.00 -10.89
N TRP A 10 11.29 -12.71 -9.99
CA TRP A 10 10.95 -13.60 -8.89
C TRP A 10 10.35 -14.92 -9.39
N VAL A 11 9.38 -14.87 -10.31
CA VAL A 11 8.77 -16.07 -10.92
C VAL A 11 9.81 -16.91 -11.68
N ALA A 12 10.79 -16.25 -12.31
CA ALA A 12 11.93 -16.90 -12.97
C ALA A 12 12.97 -17.48 -11.98
N GLY A 13 12.84 -17.20 -10.68
CA GLY A 13 13.76 -17.67 -9.64
C GLY A 13 15.08 -16.91 -9.56
N GLU A 14 15.19 -15.74 -10.21
CA GLU A 14 16.41 -14.92 -10.22
C GLU A 14 16.64 -14.15 -8.91
N ILE A 15 15.55 -13.89 -8.17
CA ILE A 15 15.55 -13.19 -6.89
C ILE A 15 14.61 -13.90 -5.91
N GLY A 16 14.92 -13.82 -4.61
CA GLY A 16 14.06 -14.37 -3.57
C GLY A 16 12.75 -13.60 -3.44
N SER A 17 11.68 -14.26 -2.96
CA SER A 17 10.37 -13.62 -2.77
C SER A 17 10.43 -12.41 -1.84
N ILE A 18 11.17 -12.53 -0.73
CA ILE A 18 11.35 -11.45 0.26
C ILE A 18 12.14 -10.28 -0.34
N ASP A 19 13.20 -10.56 -1.10
CA ASP A 19 13.99 -9.52 -1.76
C ASP A 19 13.14 -8.78 -2.78
N ALA A 20 12.39 -9.52 -3.60
CA ALA A 20 11.48 -8.94 -4.59
C ALA A 20 10.40 -8.07 -3.96
N HIS A 21 9.85 -8.48 -2.81
CA HIS A 21 8.91 -7.68 -2.03
C HIS A 21 9.55 -6.35 -1.58
N TRP A 22 10.74 -6.40 -0.97
CA TRP A 22 11.39 -5.17 -0.50
C TRP A 22 11.84 -4.25 -1.63
N GLU A 23 12.27 -4.79 -2.77
CA GLU A 23 12.53 -3.99 -3.98
C GLU A 23 11.27 -3.30 -4.50
N ALA A 24 10.11 -3.95 -4.43
CA ALA A 24 8.83 -3.34 -4.78
C ALA A 24 8.45 -2.22 -3.80
N ILE A 25 8.73 -2.37 -2.50
CA ILE A 25 8.54 -1.31 -1.50
C ILE A 25 9.48 -0.12 -1.78
N VAL A 26 10.75 -0.36 -2.09
CA VAL A 26 11.70 0.72 -2.47
C VAL A 26 11.23 1.44 -3.73
N ALA A 27 10.66 0.72 -4.69
CA ALA A 27 10.05 1.32 -5.88
C ALA A 27 8.86 2.23 -5.55
N MET A 28 8.05 1.89 -4.54
CA MET A 28 6.97 2.77 -4.07
C MET A 28 7.53 4.10 -3.52
N ASP A 29 8.60 4.06 -2.75
CA ASP A 29 9.25 5.28 -2.25
C ASP A 29 9.80 6.14 -3.38
N HIS A 30 10.34 5.54 -4.45
CA HIS A 30 10.74 6.29 -5.64
C HIS A 30 9.54 7.00 -6.31
N ASN A 31 8.37 6.34 -6.36
CA ASN A 31 7.15 6.96 -6.87
C ASN A 31 6.71 8.14 -5.98
N SER A 32 6.71 7.96 -4.65
CA SER A 32 6.40 9.04 -3.69
C SER A 32 7.34 10.24 -3.89
N ARG A 33 8.66 10.02 -4.02
CA ARG A 33 9.63 11.10 -4.26
C ARG A 33 9.38 11.82 -5.58
N SER A 34 9.12 11.09 -6.66
CA SER A 34 8.86 11.66 -7.98
C SER A 34 7.59 12.49 -8.00
N LEU A 35 6.49 11.98 -7.41
CA LEU A 35 5.22 12.71 -7.31
C LEU A 35 5.33 13.93 -6.38
N GLY A 36 6.03 13.80 -5.25
CA GLY A 36 6.26 14.92 -4.32
C GLY A 36 6.99 16.08 -5.00
N GLN A 37 8.02 15.77 -5.80
CA GLN A 37 8.72 16.78 -6.60
C GLN A 37 7.83 17.43 -7.66
N GLN A 38 6.99 16.64 -8.35
CA GLN A 38 6.13 17.15 -9.43
C GLN A 38 4.98 18.02 -8.90
N LEU A 39 4.45 17.70 -7.72
CA LEU A 39 3.28 18.36 -7.14
C LEU A 39 3.62 19.38 -6.04
N ASP A 40 4.91 19.57 -5.74
CA ASP A 40 5.39 20.38 -4.62
C ASP A 40 4.78 19.97 -3.27
N VAL A 41 4.71 18.65 -3.05
CA VAL A 41 4.17 18.02 -1.83
C VAL A 41 5.33 17.46 -0.99
N PRO A 42 5.41 17.79 0.30
CA PRO A 42 6.49 17.31 1.16
C PRO A 42 6.46 15.79 1.35
N LEU A 43 7.65 15.24 1.63
CA LEU A 43 7.83 13.83 1.96
C LEU A 43 7.97 13.67 3.47
N VAL A 44 7.36 12.63 4.02
CA VAL A 44 7.48 12.23 5.43
C VAL A 44 7.89 10.77 5.53
N ASP A 45 8.58 10.41 6.61
CA ASP A 45 9.05 9.05 6.93
C ASP A 45 8.15 8.33 7.94
N SER A 46 7.19 9.06 8.52
CA SER A 46 6.26 8.54 9.54
C SER A 46 4.84 9.01 9.26
N PRO A 47 3.83 8.11 9.35
CA PRO A 47 2.42 8.49 9.27
C PRO A 47 1.97 9.36 10.45
N PHE A 48 2.77 9.43 11.53
CA PHE A 48 2.48 10.22 12.73
C PHE A 48 3.21 11.56 12.77
N ALA A 49 3.93 11.93 11.70
CA ALA A 49 4.53 13.26 11.60
C ALA A 49 3.45 14.35 11.71
N GLU A 50 3.82 15.52 12.26
CA GLU A 50 2.90 16.66 12.32
C GLU A 50 2.54 17.11 10.90
N ARG A 51 1.24 17.21 10.62
CA ARG A 51 0.73 17.49 9.28
C ARG A 51 0.22 18.92 9.19
N THR A 52 0.79 19.70 8.28
CA THR A 52 0.26 21.03 7.92
C THR A 52 -0.59 20.99 6.65
N GLY A 53 -0.70 19.83 5.99
CA GLY A 53 -1.45 19.65 4.75
C GLY A 53 -1.38 18.23 4.19
N THR A 54 -1.26 18.15 2.86
CA THR A 54 -1.04 16.88 2.14
C THR A 54 0.44 16.56 2.16
N ASP A 55 0.77 15.30 2.45
CA ASP A 55 2.14 14.80 2.50
C ASP A 55 2.20 13.46 1.74
N PHE A 56 3.36 13.12 1.21
CA PHE A 56 3.64 11.78 0.70
C PHE A 56 4.50 11.00 1.68
N LEU A 57 4.05 9.80 2.04
CA LEU A 57 4.79 8.91 2.92
C LEU A 57 5.81 8.09 2.13
N LEU A 58 7.03 8.01 2.66
CA LEU A 58 8.02 6.98 2.34
C LEU A 58 7.71 5.76 3.22
N VAL A 59 7.20 4.71 2.61
CA VAL A 59 6.62 3.56 3.34
C VAL A 59 7.69 2.57 3.78
N SER A 60 8.88 2.58 3.19
CA SER A 60 9.91 1.58 3.50
C SER A 60 10.37 1.61 4.96
N ASP A 61 10.68 2.80 5.49
CA ASP A 61 11.10 2.99 6.88
C ASP A 61 9.95 2.68 7.85
N PHE A 62 8.73 3.12 7.52
CA PHE A 62 7.53 2.75 8.28
C PHE A 62 7.39 1.23 8.40
N LEU A 63 7.47 0.48 7.29
CA LEU A 63 7.28 -0.97 7.29
C LEU A 63 8.41 -1.73 8.01
N ARG A 64 9.65 -1.23 7.97
CA ARG A 64 10.80 -1.89 8.60
C ARG A 64 10.91 -1.61 10.09
N GLU A 65 10.65 -0.38 10.50
CA GLU A 65 11.03 0.09 11.83
C GLU A 65 9.85 0.37 12.75
N LEU A 66 8.74 0.90 12.20
CA LEU A 66 7.60 1.35 12.98
C LEU A 66 6.50 0.29 13.02
N GLU A 67 5.99 -0.15 11.87
CA GLU A 67 4.85 -1.06 11.72
C GLU A 67 4.94 -2.30 12.63
N PRO A 68 6.08 -3.02 12.73
CA PRO A 68 6.17 -4.23 13.54
C PRO A 68 6.04 -4.01 15.05
N ARG A 69 6.11 -2.74 15.50
CA ARG A 69 6.02 -2.35 16.92
C ARG A 69 4.66 -1.75 17.28
N LEU A 70 3.78 -1.54 16.29
CA LEU A 70 2.48 -0.91 16.50
C LEU A 70 1.40 -1.96 16.78
N PRO A 71 0.36 -1.64 17.57
CA PRO A 71 -0.69 -2.59 17.89
C PRO A 71 -1.54 -2.98 16.67
N GLY A 72 -2.28 -4.08 16.80
CA GLY A 72 -3.24 -4.56 15.79
C GLY A 72 -2.65 -5.59 14.85
N THR A 73 -3.24 -5.71 13.65
CA THR A 73 -2.83 -6.71 12.66
C THR A 73 -1.60 -6.23 11.89
N HIS A 74 -0.51 -6.97 12.01
CA HIS A 74 0.72 -6.72 11.26
C HIS A 74 0.62 -7.15 9.80
N LEU A 75 1.34 -6.45 8.94
CA LEU A 75 1.46 -6.81 7.54
C LEU A 75 2.47 -7.96 7.38
N PRO A 76 2.10 -9.09 6.74
CA PRO A 76 3.08 -10.11 6.40
C PRO A 76 4.08 -9.58 5.35
N ILE A 77 5.28 -10.15 5.35
CA ILE A 77 6.30 -9.87 4.33
C ILE A 77 6.07 -10.82 3.17
N GLY A 78 5.57 -10.30 2.05
CA GLY A 78 5.28 -11.11 0.87
C GLY A 78 4.44 -10.40 -0.19
N TRP A 79 4.17 -11.10 -1.29
CA TRP A 79 3.46 -10.54 -2.45
C TRP A 79 1.94 -10.44 -2.24
N GLU A 80 1.41 -11.02 -1.18
CA GLU A 80 0.04 -10.85 -0.70
C GLU A 80 -0.23 -9.43 -0.16
N VAL A 81 0.82 -8.67 0.17
CA VAL A 81 0.75 -7.28 0.63
C VAL A 81 1.36 -6.36 -0.43
N THR A 82 0.56 -5.42 -0.90
CA THR A 82 0.99 -4.33 -1.78
C THR A 82 0.49 -2.99 -1.23
N SER A 83 0.49 -1.94 -2.06
CA SER A 83 0.09 -0.59 -1.66
C SER A 83 -1.30 -0.52 -1.01
N ASP A 84 -2.24 -1.40 -1.38
CA ASP A 84 -3.60 -1.33 -0.86
C ASP A 84 -3.64 -1.74 0.62
N SER A 85 -3.05 -2.89 0.96
CA SER A 85 -2.93 -3.34 2.36
C SER A 85 -2.11 -2.38 3.21
N ILE A 86 -1.03 -1.82 2.65
CA ILE A 86 -0.20 -0.84 3.35
C ILE A 86 -1.03 0.42 3.68
N ALA A 87 -1.78 0.94 2.71
CA ALA A 87 -2.64 2.10 2.92
C ALA A 87 -3.75 1.82 3.93
N ALA A 88 -4.37 0.64 3.89
CA ALA A 88 -5.37 0.22 4.89
C ALA A 88 -4.79 0.16 6.30
N ARG A 89 -3.60 -0.42 6.47
CA ARG A 89 -2.91 -0.48 7.75
C ARG A 89 -2.64 0.92 8.31
N ILE A 90 -2.15 1.84 7.48
CA ILE A 90 -1.88 3.22 7.88
C ILE A 90 -3.18 3.94 8.25
N ALA A 91 -4.24 3.81 7.45
CA ALA A 91 -5.54 4.42 7.73
C ALA A 91 -6.11 3.95 9.09
N GLY A 92 -5.97 2.66 9.41
CA GLY A 92 -6.40 2.10 10.69
C GLY A 92 -5.59 2.64 11.88
N LEU A 93 -4.28 2.82 11.72
CA LEU A 93 -3.42 3.40 12.75
C LEU A 93 -3.73 4.87 13.04
N LEU A 94 -4.29 5.59 12.06
CA LEU A 94 -4.64 7.00 12.16
C LEU A 94 -6.13 7.26 12.46
N ASP A 95 -6.96 6.22 12.60
CA ASP A 95 -8.44 6.31 12.64
C ASP A 95 -9.01 7.17 11.48
N ALA A 96 -8.42 7.03 10.29
CA ALA A 96 -8.73 7.81 9.10
C ALA A 96 -9.58 7.04 8.07
N GLY A 97 -10.27 7.78 7.21
CA GLY A 97 -10.90 7.21 6.00
C GLY A 97 -9.85 6.84 4.95
N LEU A 98 -10.10 5.78 4.20
CA LEU A 98 -9.23 5.32 3.12
C LEU A 98 -9.84 5.60 1.75
N VAL A 99 -9.09 6.25 0.87
CA VAL A 99 -9.43 6.38 -0.55
C VAL A 99 -8.34 5.69 -1.39
N LEU A 100 -8.72 4.70 -2.18
CA LEU A 100 -7.84 4.04 -3.15
C LEU A 100 -8.12 4.57 -4.55
N LEU A 101 -7.13 5.25 -5.13
CA LEU A 101 -7.16 5.70 -6.52
C LEU A 101 -6.70 4.56 -7.43
N LYS A 102 -7.57 4.15 -8.36
CA LYS A 102 -7.38 3.02 -9.27
C LYS A 102 -7.50 3.48 -10.72
N SER A 103 -6.90 2.73 -11.65
CA SER A 103 -6.98 3.01 -13.10
C SER A 103 -8.24 2.46 -13.77
N ALA A 104 -9.09 1.74 -13.02
CA ALA A 104 -10.32 1.15 -13.50
C ALA A 104 -11.35 1.09 -12.37
N PRO A 105 -12.66 1.09 -12.69
CA PRO A 105 -13.71 0.89 -11.69
C PRO A 105 -13.63 -0.53 -11.09
N PRO A 106 -14.22 -0.76 -9.90
CA PRO A 106 -14.31 -2.08 -9.32
C PRO A 106 -15.06 -3.03 -10.29
N PRO A 107 -14.64 -4.29 -10.41
CA PRO A 107 -15.22 -5.23 -11.37
C PRO A 107 -16.69 -5.57 -11.04
N VAL A 108 -17.10 -5.39 -9.79
CA VAL A 108 -18.47 -5.61 -9.31
C VAL A 108 -18.86 -4.49 -8.35
N THR A 109 -19.93 -3.77 -8.67
CA THR A 109 -20.49 -2.74 -7.80
C THR A 109 -21.00 -3.34 -6.49
N GLY A 110 -20.60 -2.77 -5.36
CA GLY A 110 -21.02 -3.23 -4.03
C GLY A 110 -20.35 -4.52 -3.56
N ALA A 111 -19.31 -5.00 -4.26
CA ALA A 111 -18.50 -6.11 -3.79
C ALA A 111 -17.83 -5.79 -2.45
N ASN A 112 -17.77 -6.79 -1.57
CA ASN A 112 -17.00 -6.69 -0.34
C ASN A 112 -15.49 -6.83 -0.63
N ALA A 113 -14.66 -6.51 0.37
CA ALA A 113 -13.21 -6.53 0.21
C ALA A 113 -12.67 -7.88 -0.28
N ARG A 114 -13.21 -9.01 0.22
CA ARG A 114 -12.79 -10.36 -0.20
C ARG A 114 -13.03 -10.58 -1.69
N ALA A 115 -14.24 -10.27 -2.18
CA ALA A 115 -14.57 -10.41 -3.60
C ALA A 115 -13.71 -9.51 -4.51
N LEU A 116 -13.32 -8.33 -4.03
CA LEU A 116 -12.39 -7.46 -4.76
C LEU A 116 -10.97 -8.03 -4.81
N ALA A 117 -10.50 -8.64 -3.73
CA ALA A 117 -9.21 -9.32 -3.68
C ALA A 117 -9.18 -10.56 -4.59
N ASP A 118 -10.23 -11.39 -4.55
CA ASP A 118 -10.36 -12.59 -5.40
C ASP A 118 -10.40 -12.22 -6.90
N ALA A 119 -10.91 -11.03 -7.23
CA ALA A 119 -10.92 -10.48 -8.58
C ALA A 119 -9.61 -9.75 -8.97
N GLY A 120 -8.62 -9.67 -8.07
CA GLY A 120 -7.35 -8.98 -8.29
C GLY A 120 -7.45 -7.45 -8.35
N TYR A 121 -8.55 -6.86 -7.86
CA TYR A 121 -8.75 -5.41 -7.84
C TYR A 121 -7.97 -4.72 -6.70
N VAL A 122 -7.82 -5.45 -5.59
CA VAL A 122 -6.94 -5.12 -4.46
C VAL A 122 -6.05 -6.31 -4.16
N ASP A 123 -4.99 -6.11 -3.37
CA ASP A 123 -4.14 -7.23 -2.94
C ASP A 123 -4.85 -8.20 -1.98
N GLU A 124 -4.27 -9.39 -1.86
CA GLU A 124 -4.86 -10.55 -1.18
C GLU A 124 -5.07 -10.31 0.32
N PHE A 125 -4.18 -9.53 0.94
CA PHE A 125 -4.22 -9.23 2.36
C PHE A 125 -5.16 -8.05 2.71
N PHE A 126 -5.58 -7.26 1.72
CA PHE A 126 -6.42 -6.08 1.92
C PHE A 126 -7.70 -6.35 2.73
N PRO A 127 -8.44 -7.46 2.54
CA PRO A 127 -9.63 -7.75 3.31
C PRO A 127 -9.36 -7.93 4.80
N THR A 128 -8.15 -8.36 5.17
CA THR A 128 -7.71 -8.45 6.56
C THR A 128 -7.24 -7.08 7.07
N ALA A 129 -6.45 -6.35 6.28
CA ALA A 129 -5.91 -5.05 6.66
C ALA A 129 -6.99 -3.96 6.81
N SER A 130 -8.10 -4.08 6.08
CA SER A 130 -9.20 -3.12 6.09
C SER A 130 -10.27 -3.39 7.17
N ILE A 131 -10.12 -4.45 7.97
CA ILE A 131 -11.06 -4.75 9.05
C ILE A 131 -11.08 -3.58 10.05
N GLY A 132 -12.28 -3.08 10.34
CA GLY A 132 -12.49 -2.02 11.33
C GLY A 132 -12.31 -0.60 10.78
N LEU A 133 -11.91 -0.43 9.52
CA LEU A 133 -11.94 0.89 8.88
C LEU A 133 -13.39 1.37 8.75
N ARG A 134 -13.63 2.63 9.13
CA ARG A 134 -14.97 3.23 9.06
C ARG A 134 -15.41 3.53 7.64
N GLU A 135 -14.46 3.89 6.79
CA GLU A 135 -14.72 4.30 5.41
C GLU A 135 -13.60 3.81 4.49
N VAL A 136 -13.99 3.14 3.42
CA VAL A 136 -13.12 2.73 2.31
C VAL A 136 -13.82 3.08 1.01
N LEU A 137 -13.22 3.98 0.24
CA LEU A 137 -13.73 4.42 -1.05
C LEU A 137 -12.75 4.03 -2.16
N PHE A 138 -13.29 3.62 -3.30
CA PHE A 138 -12.53 3.38 -4.52
C PHE A 138 -12.88 4.47 -5.53
N GLN A 139 -11.87 5.17 -6.04
CA GLN A 139 -12.06 6.15 -7.11
C GLN A 139 -11.25 5.74 -8.34
N THR A 140 -11.78 6.03 -9.52
CA THR A 140 -11.11 5.80 -10.79
C THR A 140 -10.54 7.11 -11.32
N LEU A 141 -9.28 7.11 -11.76
CA LEU A 141 -8.62 8.24 -12.42
C LEU A 141 -9.19 8.53 -13.81
#